data_AF-A0A938V8Y5-F1
#
_entry.id   AF-A0A938V8Y5-F1
#
_cell.length_a   1.000
_cell.length_b   1.000
_cell.length_c   1.000
_cell.angle_alpha   90.00
_cell.angle_beta   90.00
_cell.angle_gamma   90.00
#
_symmetry.space_group_name_H-M   'P 1'
#
loop_
_entity.id
_entity.type
_entity.pdbx_description
1 polymer ?
#
loop_
_entity_poly.entity_id
_entity_poly.type
_entity_poly.pdbx_seq_one_letter_code
_entity_poly.pdbx_strand_id
1 'polypeptide(L)'
;NLSDKLLLKVYLSKDLPPLYQELARYLKDLLTEYRQYGGRRLQVEFISTANMDEFRSLAVQNQIQPLSYQSYDNDQMSVKELYFGITFEYRGKRNVINIMPDMLPKLEYSLTTIFRNLTGTELPEVLIYRGETYIEGSSRTFESAIRNNYRLVSTDLLSIPKPAPVMIFTGTVDSLSRAQLYNLDQYLMHGGKLVILQERVGYSAGRFVEIRSNIFDLLEHYGIWIKPNLVMDMHCDTQYDDQTRQEFPFPIYPVVNGSIKSDITRNVNDIVLYLASEVSTTLDTLTVEMQPLLQTSRQSAFVTAPAFDLNPFFERESTNLFKMPPMTVGAVFKGSFRSYFATEVDTSAYPDFIASIDRAEIVVFGDRELVFDPPDYNKLQYIDRGNVILNAVDYFLGNKSIIRIRSRNLASSPFDLILYQQQKLGEEMFFVDVFAQERYYKLLIRIFSVALPAALLLILGLAQWLIYKDRKRKIVTQYRHRRLTETDLLTGEKEEVNEPQI
;
A
#
# COMPACT_ATOMS: atom_id res chain seq x y z
N ASN A 1 -3.71 10.28 25.27
CA ASN A 1 -3.94 11.02 26.53
C ASN A 1 -2.99 12.20 26.63
N LEU A 2 -3.49 13.42 26.42
CA LEU A 2 -2.71 14.65 26.60
C LEU A 2 -2.60 14.99 28.09
N SER A 3 -1.41 15.30 28.59
CA SER A 3 -1.20 15.73 29.99
C SER A 3 -1.32 17.26 30.16
N ASP A 4 -1.21 18.02 29.08
CA ASP A 4 -1.37 19.48 29.03
C ASP A 4 -2.21 19.89 27.80
N LYS A 5 -2.39 21.19 27.58
CA LYS A 5 -3.02 21.74 26.37
C LYS A 5 -2.06 21.67 25.19
N LEU A 6 -2.51 21.04 24.11
CA LEU A 6 -1.91 21.08 22.79
C LEU A 6 -2.64 22.16 21.98
N LEU A 7 -1.92 23.19 21.55
CA LEU A 7 -2.44 24.28 20.73
C LEU A 7 -1.99 24.11 19.29
N LEU A 8 -2.95 24.11 18.37
CA LEU A 8 -2.75 24.08 16.93
C LEU A 8 -3.19 25.42 16.34
N LYS A 9 -2.27 26.14 15.69
CA LYS A 9 -2.60 27.36 14.93
C LYS A 9 -2.49 27.07 13.45
N VAL A 10 -3.62 27.16 12.76
CA VAL A 10 -3.72 26.91 11.31
C VAL A 10 -3.64 28.24 10.59
N TYR A 11 -2.61 28.39 9.77
CA TYR A 11 -2.40 29.53 8.88
C TYR A 11 -2.91 29.11 7.51
N LEU A 12 -3.99 29.74 7.05
CA LEU A 12 -4.60 29.45 5.76
C LEU A 12 -4.95 30.75 5.03
N SER A 13 -4.33 30.99 3.87
CA SER A 13 -4.71 32.08 2.96
C SER A 13 -6.18 31.95 2.52
N LYS A 14 -6.87 33.08 2.33
CA LYS A 14 -8.28 33.10 1.89
C LYS A 14 -8.47 32.59 0.46
N ASP A 15 -7.58 33.01 -0.43
CA ASP A 15 -7.63 32.68 -1.85
C ASP A 15 -6.74 31.48 -2.14
N LEU A 16 -7.34 30.28 -2.11
CA LEU A 16 -6.65 29.03 -2.39
C LEU A 16 -7.01 28.53 -3.79
N PRO A 17 -6.05 28.05 -4.59
CA PRO A 17 -6.35 27.31 -5.80
C PRO A 17 -7.05 25.98 -5.47
N PRO A 18 -7.77 25.37 -6.43
CA PRO A 18 -8.68 24.24 -6.15
C PRO A 18 -8.07 23.09 -5.35
N LEU A 19 -6.83 22.69 -5.67
CA LEU A 19 -6.12 21.61 -4.98
C LEU A 19 -5.94 21.87 -3.47
N TYR A 20 -5.59 23.09 -3.12
CA TYR A 20 -5.39 23.48 -1.73
C TYR A 20 -6.74 23.70 -1.00
N GLN A 21 -7.82 24.00 -1.72
CA GLN A 21 -9.17 24.06 -1.12
C GLN A 21 -9.65 22.69 -0.65
N GLU A 22 -9.39 21.64 -1.43
CA GLU A 22 -9.70 20.26 -1.05
C GLU A 22 -8.90 19.85 0.20
N LEU A 23 -7.59 20.09 0.17
CA LEU A 23 -6.69 19.82 1.29
C LEU A 23 -7.09 20.61 2.56
N ALA A 24 -7.47 21.87 2.42
CA ALA A 24 -7.94 22.69 3.53
C ALA A 24 -9.24 22.16 4.15
N ARG A 25 -10.18 21.68 3.32
CA ARG A 25 -11.42 21.05 3.78
C ARG A 25 -11.11 19.75 4.53
N TYR A 26 -10.28 18.89 3.95
CA TYR A 26 -9.88 17.64 4.56
C TYR A 26 -9.15 17.86 5.90
N LEU A 27 -8.20 18.80 5.95
CA LEU A 27 -7.53 19.17 7.19
C LEU A 27 -8.53 19.66 8.25
N LYS A 28 -9.47 20.51 7.87
CA LYS A 28 -10.48 21.04 8.80
C LYS A 28 -11.35 19.93 9.39
N ASP A 29 -11.78 18.98 8.56
CA ASP A 29 -12.57 17.83 9.00
C ASP A 29 -11.75 16.96 9.98
N LEU A 30 -10.48 16.68 9.63
CA LEU A 30 -9.56 15.89 10.45
C LEU A 30 -9.25 16.55 11.81
N LEU A 31 -8.95 17.85 11.83
CA LEU A 31 -8.72 18.59 13.07
C LEU A 31 -9.98 18.69 13.93
N THR A 32 -11.17 18.70 13.31
CA THR A 32 -12.44 18.67 14.02
C THR A 32 -12.62 17.33 14.73
N GLU A 33 -12.32 16.21 14.05
CA GLU A 33 -12.33 14.87 14.63
C GLU A 33 -11.33 14.77 15.79
N TYR A 34 -10.08 15.19 15.59
CA TYR A 34 -9.09 15.21 16.68
C TYR A 34 -9.55 16.03 17.88
N ARG A 35 -10.19 17.19 17.66
CA ARG A 35 -10.72 18.02 18.75
C ARG A 35 -11.85 17.32 19.51
N GLN A 36 -12.69 16.55 18.82
CA GLN A 36 -13.73 15.75 19.49
C GLN A 36 -13.11 14.70 20.44
N TYR A 37 -12.04 14.02 20.03
CA TYR A 37 -11.34 13.06 20.88
C TYR A 37 -10.46 13.71 21.95
N GLY A 38 -9.76 14.80 21.63
CA GLY A 38 -8.86 15.52 22.54
C GLY A 38 -9.58 16.38 23.58
N GLY A 39 -10.88 16.64 23.37
CA GLY A 39 -11.71 17.45 24.24
C GLY A 39 -11.08 18.83 24.50
N ARG A 40 -11.14 19.29 25.76
CA ARG A 40 -10.60 20.61 26.16
C ARG A 40 -9.07 20.71 26.11
N ARG A 41 -8.36 19.59 25.93
CA ARG A 41 -6.89 19.55 25.90
C ARG A 41 -6.32 19.76 24.50
N LEU A 42 -7.14 19.69 23.45
CA LEU A 42 -6.74 20.06 22.09
C LEU A 42 -7.45 21.34 21.68
N GLN A 43 -6.69 22.41 21.47
CA GLN A 43 -7.19 23.69 20.98
C GLN A 43 -6.75 23.88 19.53
N VAL A 44 -7.69 24.25 18.67
CA VAL A 44 -7.45 24.50 17.26
C VAL A 44 -7.93 25.92 16.95
N GLU A 45 -7.01 26.75 16.50
CA GLU A 45 -7.23 28.15 16.15
C GLU A 45 -6.94 28.36 14.67
N PHE A 46 -7.92 28.83 13.91
CA PHE A 46 -7.71 29.27 12.54
C PHE A 46 -7.32 30.74 12.57
N ILE A 47 -6.07 31.02 12.20
CA ILE A 47 -5.51 32.36 12.24
C ILE A 47 -6.09 33.18 11.10
N SER A 48 -6.67 34.32 11.46
CA SER A 48 -7.15 35.32 10.50
C SER A 48 -6.82 36.71 11.02
N THR A 49 -6.45 37.62 10.13
CA THR A 49 -6.12 39.02 10.42
C THR A 49 -7.01 39.95 9.59
N ALA A 50 -7.04 41.23 9.94
CA ALA A 50 -7.84 42.23 9.23
C ALA A 50 -7.28 42.52 7.83
N ASN A 51 -5.96 42.53 7.68
CA ASN A 51 -5.26 42.77 6.42
C ASN A 51 -4.28 41.62 6.07
N MET A 52 -4.00 41.43 4.78
CA MET A 52 -3.19 40.32 4.29
C MET A 52 -1.69 40.47 4.63
N ASP A 53 -1.17 41.69 4.72
CA ASP A 53 0.26 41.89 5.02
C ASP A 53 0.60 41.51 6.46
N GLU A 54 -0.29 41.80 7.41
CA GLU A 54 -0.21 41.34 8.79
C GLU A 54 -0.32 39.81 8.88
N PHE A 55 -1.19 39.19 8.09
CA PHE A 55 -1.28 37.73 8.00
C PHE A 55 0.06 37.12 7.55
N ARG A 56 0.65 37.68 6.50
CA ARG A 56 1.95 37.25 5.94
C ARG A 56 3.06 37.40 6.96
N SER A 57 3.18 38.57 7.60
CA SER A 57 4.17 38.81 8.65
C SER A 57 4.03 37.81 9.80
N LEU A 58 2.80 37.54 10.25
CA LEU A 58 2.54 36.60 11.33
C LEU A 58 2.87 35.16 10.93
N ALA A 59 2.54 34.75 9.69
CA ALA A 59 2.85 33.42 9.17
C ALA A 59 4.37 33.19 9.10
N VAL A 60 5.11 34.14 8.52
CA VAL A 60 6.59 34.09 8.42
C VAL A 60 7.24 34.11 9.79
N GLN A 61 6.79 34.97 10.71
CA GLN A 61 7.25 35.00 12.10
C GLN A 61 7.07 33.64 12.78
N ASN A 62 6.05 32.90 12.36
CA ASN A 62 5.74 31.57 12.85
C ASN A 62 6.36 30.42 12.02
N GLN A 63 7.31 30.74 11.15
CA GLN A 63 8.07 29.82 10.29
C GLN A 63 7.22 29.10 9.22
N ILE A 64 6.01 29.60 8.95
CA ILE A 64 5.23 29.16 7.79
C ILE A 64 5.83 29.83 6.56
N GLN A 65 6.30 29.02 5.62
CA GLN A 65 6.93 29.50 4.40
C GLN A 65 5.86 29.81 3.35
N PRO A 66 6.04 30.86 2.54
CA PRO A 66 5.16 31.11 1.41
C PRO A 66 5.30 29.98 0.38
N LEU A 67 4.17 29.58 -0.18
CA LEU A 67 4.07 28.66 -1.30
C LEU A 67 3.69 29.44 -2.55
N SER A 68 4.50 29.32 -3.58
CA SER A 68 4.24 29.97 -4.86
C SER A 68 3.43 29.05 -5.76
N TYR A 69 2.40 29.59 -6.40
CA TYR A 69 1.64 28.89 -7.43
C TYR A 69 1.40 29.81 -8.62
N GLN A 70 1.37 29.22 -9.82
CA GLN A 70 1.03 29.94 -11.04
C GLN A 70 -0.49 29.98 -11.18
N SER A 71 -1.02 31.17 -11.49
CA SER A 71 -2.43 31.36 -11.83
C SER A 71 -2.55 32.13 -13.13
N TYR A 72 -3.45 31.70 -13.99
CA TYR A 72 -3.76 32.36 -15.25
C TYR A 72 -5.01 33.22 -15.05
N ASP A 73 -4.88 34.52 -15.30
CA ASP A 73 -5.98 35.48 -15.26
C ASP A 73 -5.93 36.28 -16.57
N ASN A 74 -6.98 36.16 -17.41
CA ASN A 74 -7.05 36.78 -18.75
C ASN A 74 -5.80 36.55 -19.63
N ASP A 75 -5.37 35.30 -19.82
CA ASP A 75 -4.18 34.89 -20.59
C ASP A 75 -2.83 35.45 -20.08
N GLN A 76 -2.80 36.06 -18.88
CA GLN A 76 -1.57 36.44 -18.21
C GLN A 76 -1.23 35.45 -17.08
N MET A 77 -0.03 34.90 -17.14
CA MET A 77 0.54 34.09 -16.06
C MET A 77 0.98 35.02 -14.93
N SER A 78 0.37 34.87 -13.75
CA SER A 78 0.76 35.56 -12.53
C SER A 78 1.19 34.55 -11.47
N VAL A 79 2.35 34.77 -10.85
CA VAL A 79 2.79 34.00 -9.69
C VAL A 79 2.13 34.61 -8.46
N LYS A 80 1.34 33.81 -7.74
CA LYS A 80 0.70 34.20 -6.50
C LYS A 80 1.32 33.43 -5.34
N GLU A 81 1.41 34.09 -4.19
CA GLU A 81 1.83 33.46 -2.94
C GLU A 81 0.61 33.03 -2.13
N LEU A 82 0.68 31.83 -1.55
CA LEU A 82 -0.25 31.35 -0.55
C LEU A 82 0.51 30.88 0.70
N TYR A 83 -0.12 30.98 1.85
CA TYR A 83 0.38 30.43 3.10
C TYR A 83 -0.58 29.37 3.57
N PHE A 84 -0.07 28.15 3.70
CA PHE A 84 -0.82 27.04 4.26
C PHE A 84 0.10 26.24 5.17
N GLY A 85 -0.11 26.33 6.48
CA GLY A 85 0.69 25.61 7.45
C GLY A 85 0.05 25.54 8.83
N ILE A 86 0.64 24.71 9.69
CA ILE A 86 0.18 24.47 11.05
C ILE A 86 1.36 24.60 12.00
N THR A 87 1.19 25.36 13.08
CA THR A 87 2.09 25.31 14.22
C THR A 87 1.46 24.48 15.34
N PHE A 88 2.30 23.70 16.01
CA PHE A 88 1.95 22.85 17.12
C PHE A 88 2.72 23.30 18.35
N GLU A 89 2.04 23.56 19.44
CA GLU A 89 2.63 24.01 20.70
C GLU A 89 2.17 23.10 21.86
N TYR A 90 3.13 22.47 22.54
CA TYR A 90 2.86 21.58 23.68
C TYR A 90 4.00 21.58 24.69
N ARG A 91 3.74 21.99 25.94
CA ARG A 91 4.73 22.00 27.04
C ARG A 91 6.06 22.67 26.65
N GLY A 92 6.00 23.80 25.95
CA GLY A 92 7.18 24.53 25.47
C GLY A 92 7.87 23.93 24.24
N LYS A 93 7.47 22.73 23.78
CA LYS A 93 7.88 22.19 22.49
C LYS A 93 7.05 22.81 21.38
N ARG A 94 7.72 23.11 20.26
CA ARG A 94 7.11 23.65 19.05
C ARG A 94 7.45 22.77 17.85
N ASN A 95 6.46 22.50 17.00
CA ASN A 95 6.67 21.93 15.68
C ASN A 95 5.91 22.77 14.65
N VAL A 96 6.40 22.84 13.43
CA VAL A 96 5.82 23.66 12.36
C VAL A 96 5.87 22.85 11.06
N ILE A 97 4.76 22.80 10.33
CA ILE A 97 4.70 22.17 9.01
C ILE A 97 4.01 23.09 8.01
N ASN A 98 4.55 23.14 6.79
CA ASN A 98 3.82 23.66 5.64
C ASN A 98 2.97 22.52 5.06
N ILE A 99 1.74 22.82 4.70
CA ILE A 99 0.77 21.86 4.19
C ILE A 99 0.80 21.90 2.67
N MET A 100 1.25 20.79 2.08
CA MET A 100 1.45 20.65 0.64
C MET A 100 0.48 19.62 0.05
N PRO A 101 0.11 19.72 -1.24
CA PRO A 101 -0.84 18.80 -1.89
C PRO A 101 -0.48 17.32 -1.80
N ASP A 102 0.80 16.97 -1.93
CA ASP A 102 1.34 15.60 -1.82
C ASP A 102 1.15 15.01 -0.42
N MET A 103 0.89 15.85 0.59
CA MET A 103 0.54 15.39 1.93
C MET A 103 -0.91 14.93 2.05
N LEU A 104 -1.82 15.27 1.13
CA LEU A 104 -3.24 14.90 1.21
C LEU A 104 -3.44 13.42 1.56
N PRO A 105 -2.84 12.44 0.84
CA PRO A 105 -2.98 11.04 1.20
C PRO A 105 -2.32 10.73 2.55
N LYS A 106 -1.26 11.43 2.97
CA LYS A 106 -0.44 11.10 4.16
C LYS A 106 -0.72 11.99 5.39
N LEU A 107 -1.73 12.85 5.33
CA LEU A 107 -1.90 13.93 6.29
C LEU A 107 -2.26 13.40 7.69
N GLU A 108 -3.21 12.47 7.77
CA GLU A 108 -3.63 11.85 9.03
C GLU A 108 -2.44 11.20 9.77
N TYR A 109 -1.62 10.44 9.05
CA TYR A 109 -0.43 9.81 9.60
C TYR A 109 0.63 10.82 10.03
N SER A 110 0.89 11.83 9.20
CA SER A 110 1.86 12.89 9.50
C SER A 110 1.49 13.63 10.78
N LEU A 111 0.22 14.06 10.92
CA LEU A 111 -0.28 14.73 12.12
C LEU A 111 -0.22 13.82 13.36
N THR A 112 -0.61 12.55 13.22
CA THR A 112 -0.55 11.56 14.32
C THR A 112 0.88 11.37 14.83
N THR A 113 1.85 11.33 13.92
CA THR A 113 3.27 11.18 14.27
C THR A 113 3.81 12.42 14.97
N ILE A 114 3.46 13.62 14.50
CA ILE A 114 3.80 14.88 15.17
C ILE A 114 3.23 14.92 16.60
N PHE A 115 1.97 14.51 16.79
CA PHE A 115 1.38 14.45 18.13
C PHE A 115 2.10 13.49 19.06
N ARG A 116 2.46 12.29 18.61
CA ARG A 116 3.24 11.33 19.42
C ARG A 116 4.57 11.93 19.85
N ASN A 117 5.29 12.55 18.92
CA ASN A 117 6.60 13.14 19.16
C ASN A 117 6.53 14.34 20.12
N LEU A 118 5.54 15.22 19.95
CA LEU A 118 5.35 16.39 20.82
C LEU A 118 4.92 16.02 22.23
N THR A 119 3.99 15.08 22.35
CA THR A 119 3.43 14.67 23.65
C THR A 119 4.46 13.99 24.55
N GLY A 120 5.63 13.61 24.00
CA GLY A 120 6.68 12.93 24.74
C GLY A 120 6.27 11.52 25.15
N THR A 121 5.39 10.90 24.37
CA THR A 121 5.16 9.45 24.50
C THR A 121 6.48 8.79 24.15
N GLU A 122 7.09 8.02 25.06
CA GLU A 122 8.32 7.32 24.73
C GLU A 122 8.10 6.45 23.50
N LEU A 123 8.91 6.67 22.46
CA LEU A 123 8.83 5.86 21.25
C LEU A 123 9.19 4.41 21.61
N PRO A 124 8.43 3.43 21.12
CA PRO A 124 8.73 2.04 21.40
C PRO A 124 10.14 1.70 20.90
N GLU A 125 10.85 0.90 21.70
CA GLU A 125 12.19 0.44 21.35
C GLU A 125 12.12 -0.69 20.32
N VAL A 126 12.96 -0.57 19.29
CA VAL A 126 13.11 -1.58 18.23
C VAL A 126 14.60 -1.85 18.04
N LEU A 127 14.97 -3.12 18.08
CA LEU A 127 16.34 -3.54 17.77
C LEU A 127 16.55 -3.55 16.27
N ILE A 128 17.76 -3.23 15.83
CA ILE A 128 18.15 -3.35 14.43
C ILE A 128 19.54 -3.97 14.32
N TYR A 129 19.61 -5.11 13.64
CA TYR A 129 20.85 -5.68 13.16
C TYR A 129 21.05 -5.21 11.72
N ARG A 130 22.19 -4.54 11.48
CA ARG A 130 22.58 -4.05 10.16
C ARG A 130 23.63 -4.98 9.58
N GLY A 131 23.25 -5.75 8.55
CA GLY A 131 24.21 -6.55 7.79
C GLY A 131 25.16 -5.70 6.95
N GLU A 132 26.12 -6.35 6.30
CA GLU A 132 27.24 -5.71 5.60
C GLU A 132 26.75 -4.75 4.52
N THR A 133 25.80 -5.19 3.70
CA THR A 133 25.27 -4.42 2.56
C THR A 133 24.35 -3.27 3.00
N TYR A 134 23.84 -3.29 4.23
CA TYR A 134 23.01 -2.20 4.75
C TYR A 134 23.78 -0.89 4.87
N ILE A 135 25.09 -0.98 5.10
CA ILE A 135 25.98 0.17 5.27
C ILE A 135 26.37 0.77 3.91
N GLU A 136 26.36 -0.04 2.85
CA GLU A 136 26.79 0.36 1.50
C GLU A 136 25.68 1.05 0.70
N GLY A 137 24.41 0.72 0.95
CA GLY A 137 23.25 1.33 0.27
C GLY A 137 22.74 2.61 0.94
N SER A 138 22.18 3.54 0.15
CA SER A 138 21.47 4.71 0.70
C SER A 138 20.14 4.24 1.30
N SER A 139 20.00 4.25 2.63
CA SER A 139 18.77 3.88 3.34
C SER A 139 18.11 5.08 4.03
N ARG A 140 18.32 6.29 3.50
CA ARG A 140 18.01 7.56 4.20
C ARG A 140 16.51 7.73 4.44
N THR A 141 15.68 7.38 3.48
CA THR A 141 14.22 7.49 3.58
C THR A 141 13.69 6.54 4.65
N PHE A 142 14.12 5.27 4.59
CA PHE A 142 13.75 4.27 5.57
C PHE A 142 14.24 4.62 6.99
N GLU A 143 15.52 4.99 7.15
CA GLU A 143 16.10 5.40 8.43
C GLU A 143 15.38 6.61 9.03
N SER A 144 14.99 7.58 8.20
CA SER A 144 14.20 8.73 8.65
C SER A 144 12.79 8.28 9.10
N ALA A 145 12.12 7.46 8.30
CA ALA A 145 10.78 6.98 8.60
C ALA A 145 10.74 6.14 9.90
N ILE A 146 11.67 5.20 10.07
CA ILE A 146 11.71 4.32 11.24
C ILE A 146 12.08 5.11 12.52
N ARG A 147 13.05 6.04 12.48
CA ARG A 147 13.43 6.86 13.65
C ARG A 147 12.36 7.85 14.08
N ASN A 148 11.53 8.31 13.15
CA ASN A 148 10.38 9.14 13.46
C ASN A 148 9.27 8.39 14.22
N ASN A 149 9.31 7.06 14.23
CA ASN A 149 8.28 6.19 14.83
C ASN A 149 8.78 5.38 16.03
N TYR A 150 10.07 5.10 16.10
CA TYR A 150 10.67 4.16 17.05
C TYR A 150 12.00 4.67 17.59
N ARG A 151 12.35 4.26 18.82
CA ARG A 151 13.71 4.37 19.34
C ARG A 151 14.52 3.18 18.84
N LEU A 152 15.40 3.41 17.88
CA LEU A 152 16.28 2.36 17.37
C LEU A 152 17.42 2.06 18.34
N VAL A 153 17.65 0.78 18.61
CA VAL A 153 18.82 0.27 19.33
C VAL A 153 19.57 -0.68 18.42
N SER A 154 20.79 -0.30 18.04
CA SER A 154 21.65 -1.15 17.21
C SER A 154 22.13 -2.36 18.00
N THR A 155 22.21 -3.52 17.34
CA THR A 155 22.86 -4.71 17.88
C THR A 155 23.81 -5.32 16.85
N ASP A 156 24.93 -5.85 17.32
CA ASP A 156 25.91 -6.61 16.54
C ASP A 156 25.73 -8.13 16.71
N LEU A 157 24.76 -8.55 17.53
CA LEU A 157 24.52 -9.93 17.95
C LEU A 157 25.74 -10.59 18.62
N LEU A 158 26.70 -9.84 19.19
CA LEU A 158 27.82 -10.42 19.95
C LEU A 158 27.42 -10.84 21.37
N SER A 159 26.26 -10.36 21.84
CA SER A 159 25.57 -10.83 23.04
C SER A 159 24.08 -10.97 22.76
N ILE A 160 23.35 -11.77 23.56
CA ILE A 160 21.90 -11.84 23.47
C ILE A 160 21.34 -10.44 23.69
N PRO A 161 20.62 -9.86 22.71
CA PRO A 161 20.11 -8.51 22.85
C PRO A 161 19.16 -8.41 24.04
N LYS A 162 19.18 -7.25 24.72
CA LYS A 162 18.20 -6.94 25.77
C LYS A 162 16.77 -7.12 25.22
N PRO A 163 15.79 -7.46 26.06
CA PRO A 163 14.44 -7.79 25.61
C PRO A 163 13.68 -6.55 25.11
N ALA A 164 14.02 -6.09 23.90
CA ALA A 164 13.11 -5.30 23.09
C ALA A 164 12.17 -6.27 22.36
N PRO A 165 10.89 -5.90 22.20
CA PRO A 165 9.87 -6.82 21.68
C PRO A 165 10.10 -7.21 20.22
N VAL A 166 10.77 -6.36 19.43
CA VAL A 166 10.95 -6.56 17.98
C VAL A 166 12.37 -6.22 17.56
N MET A 167 12.94 -7.05 16.68
CA MET A 167 14.18 -6.81 15.98
C MET A 167 13.96 -6.82 14.46
N ILE A 168 14.56 -5.85 13.78
CA ILE A 168 14.71 -5.84 12.32
C ILE A 168 16.09 -6.40 12.00
N PHE A 169 16.12 -7.49 11.22
CA PHE A 169 17.34 -8.08 10.67
C PHE A 169 17.41 -7.74 9.18
N THR A 170 18.32 -6.84 8.79
CA THR A 170 18.33 -6.26 7.44
C THR A 170 19.02 -7.14 6.38
N GLY A 171 19.17 -8.43 6.67
CA GLY A 171 19.82 -9.40 5.80
C GLY A 171 21.33 -9.43 5.96
N THR A 172 21.94 -10.49 5.43
CA THR A 172 23.39 -10.70 5.36
C THR A 172 23.75 -11.33 4.02
N VAL A 173 24.93 -11.03 3.50
CA VAL A 173 25.48 -11.72 2.31
C VAL A 173 26.51 -12.78 2.69
N ASP A 174 27.19 -12.58 3.83
CA ASP A 174 28.13 -13.51 4.40
C ASP A 174 27.50 -14.32 5.54
N SER A 175 28.23 -15.32 6.03
CA SER A 175 27.81 -16.11 7.19
C SER A 175 28.02 -15.36 8.50
N LEU A 176 27.03 -15.42 9.38
CA LEU A 176 27.15 -14.93 10.75
C LEU A 176 28.17 -15.78 11.51
N SER A 177 28.90 -15.18 12.45
CA SER A 177 29.70 -15.97 13.38
C SER A 177 28.80 -16.90 14.22
N ARG A 178 29.37 -17.98 14.76
CA ARG A 178 28.61 -18.92 15.61
C ARG A 178 27.93 -18.21 16.79
N ALA A 179 28.62 -17.23 17.40
CA ALA A 179 28.08 -16.44 18.50
C ALA A 179 26.87 -15.59 18.05
N GLN A 180 26.96 -14.93 16.89
CA GLN A 180 25.85 -14.16 16.35
C GLN A 180 24.64 -15.02 15.99
N LEU A 181 24.87 -16.17 15.36
CA LEU A 181 23.81 -17.11 15.02
C LEU A 181 23.13 -17.65 16.28
N TYR A 182 23.91 -17.98 17.31
CA TYR A 182 23.41 -18.38 18.63
C TYR A 182 22.57 -17.29 19.29
N ASN A 183 23.05 -16.05 19.32
CA ASN A 183 22.34 -14.94 19.96
C ASN A 183 21.06 -14.56 19.21
N LEU A 184 21.01 -14.74 17.88
CA LEU A 184 19.79 -14.57 17.08
C LEU A 184 18.76 -15.67 17.37
N ASP A 185 19.20 -16.94 17.41
CA ASP A 185 18.36 -18.08 17.81
C ASP A 185 17.78 -17.85 19.22
N GLN A 186 18.63 -17.53 20.19
CA GLN A 186 18.20 -17.34 21.57
C GLN A 186 17.31 -16.09 21.73
N TYR A 187 17.52 -15.02 20.98
CA TYR A 187 16.59 -13.87 20.97
C TYR A 187 15.16 -14.31 20.61
N LEU A 188 15.00 -15.15 19.58
CA LEU A 188 13.72 -15.72 19.21
C LEU A 188 13.18 -16.67 20.29
N MET A 189 14.02 -17.54 20.85
CA MET A 189 13.63 -18.49 21.90
C MET A 189 13.17 -17.79 23.19
N HIS A 190 13.74 -16.63 23.52
CA HIS A 190 13.29 -15.76 24.62
C HIS A 190 11.99 -14.99 24.32
N GLY A 191 11.36 -15.24 23.17
CA GLY A 191 10.08 -14.63 22.78
C GLY A 191 10.20 -13.33 22.00
N GLY A 192 11.42 -12.96 21.58
CA GLY A 192 11.65 -11.87 20.64
C GLY A 192 10.91 -12.08 19.32
N LYS A 193 10.53 -10.98 18.65
CA LYS A 193 9.89 -11.02 17.33
C LYS A 193 10.86 -10.54 16.27
N LEU A 194 10.89 -11.24 15.13
CA LEU A 194 11.83 -10.96 14.05
C LEU A 194 11.12 -10.45 12.80
N VAL A 195 11.61 -9.34 12.26
CA VAL A 195 11.33 -8.89 10.90
C VAL A 195 12.63 -9.04 10.11
N ILE A 196 12.67 -10.03 9.22
CA ILE A 196 13.86 -10.40 8.45
C ILE A 196 13.67 -9.92 7.02
N LEU A 197 14.68 -9.25 6.47
CA LEU A 197 14.77 -8.97 5.05
C LEU A 197 15.95 -9.73 4.48
N GLN A 198 15.70 -10.70 3.59
CA GLN A 198 16.75 -11.55 3.07
C GLN A 198 16.32 -12.13 1.72
N GLU A 199 17.08 -11.88 0.67
CA GLU A 199 17.02 -12.66 -0.56
C GLU A 199 18.12 -13.72 -0.63
N ARG A 200 18.06 -14.60 -1.64
CA ARG A 200 19.06 -15.63 -1.94
C ARG A 200 19.93 -15.25 -3.16
N VAL A 201 19.75 -14.04 -3.70
CA VAL A 201 20.40 -13.57 -4.93
C VAL A 201 21.15 -12.27 -4.67
N GLY A 202 22.44 -12.24 -4.96
CA GLY A 202 23.27 -11.05 -4.90
C GLY A 202 23.69 -10.60 -6.29
N TYR A 203 24.30 -9.42 -6.38
CA TYR A 203 24.90 -8.92 -7.61
C TYR A 203 26.38 -8.64 -7.37
N SER A 204 27.26 -9.32 -8.11
CA SER A 204 28.70 -9.19 -7.97
C SER A 204 29.41 -9.31 -9.31
N ALA A 205 30.39 -8.44 -9.55
CA ALA A 205 31.18 -8.42 -10.78
C ALA A 205 30.36 -8.45 -12.09
N GLY A 206 29.23 -7.72 -12.10
CA GLY A 206 28.36 -7.62 -13.27
C GLY A 206 27.43 -8.81 -13.49
N ARG A 207 27.30 -9.72 -12.52
CA ARG A 207 26.48 -10.95 -12.63
C ARG A 207 25.66 -11.18 -11.36
N PHE A 208 24.50 -11.81 -11.54
CA PHE A 208 23.74 -12.36 -10.42
C PHE A 208 24.42 -13.60 -9.88
N VAL A 209 24.49 -13.72 -8.55
CA VAL A 209 25.13 -14.83 -7.84
C VAL A 209 24.24 -15.32 -6.71
N GLU A 210 24.37 -16.59 -6.36
CA GLU A 210 23.67 -17.15 -5.21
C GLU A 210 24.33 -16.66 -3.93
N ILE A 211 23.56 -16.09 -3.00
CA ILE A 211 24.03 -15.79 -1.65
C ILE A 211 24.11 -17.09 -0.86
N ARG A 212 25.27 -17.36 -0.27
CA ARG A 212 25.52 -18.55 0.56
C ARG A 212 25.88 -18.11 1.97
N SER A 213 24.98 -18.35 2.91
CA SER A 213 25.12 -17.95 4.30
C SER A 213 24.45 -18.95 5.24
N ASN A 214 25.01 -19.14 6.42
CA ASN A 214 24.44 -20.00 7.47
C ASN A 214 23.10 -19.48 8.04
N ILE A 215 22.69 -18.25 7.71
CA ILE A 215 21.35 -17.77 8.05
C ILE A 215 20.26 -18.63 7.42
N PHE A 216 20.53 -19.20 6.24
CA PHE A 216 19.57 -20.05 5.55
C PHE A 216 19.38 -21.38 6.27
N ASP A 217 20.45 -21.98 6.80
CA ASP A 217 20.36 -23.20 7.59
C ASP A 217 19.50 -22.98 8.86
N LEU A 218 19.66 -21.81 9.51
CA LEU A 218 18.84 -21.41 10.65
C LEU A 218 17.36 -21.26 10.28
N LEU A 219 17.06 -20.56 9.17
CA LEU A 219 15.68 -20.34 8.73
C LEU A 219 15.02 -21.66 8.29
N GLU A 220 15.75 -22.50 7.56
CA GLU A 220 15.26 -23.80 7.09
C GLU A 220 15.00 -24.75 8.27
N HIS A 221 15.80 -24.69 9.34
CA HIS A 221 15.53 -25.40 10.59
C HIS A 221 14.20 -24.98 11.23
N TYR A 222 13.83 -23.70 11.14
CA TYR A 222 12.52 -23.20 11.57
C TYR A 222 11.41 -23.41 10.52
N GLY A 223 11.65 -24.16 9.45
CA GLY A 223 10.67 -24.45 8.42
C GLY A 223 10.45 -23.32 7.41
N ILE A 224 11.33 -22.32 7.39
CA ILE A 224 11.28 -21.17 6.48
C ILE A 224 12.29 -21.39 5.35
N TRP A 225 11.82 -21.46 4.11
CA TRP A 225 12.67 -21.65 2.94
C TRP A 225 12.66 -20.42 2.03
N ILE A 226 13.81 -19.77 1.92
CA ILE A 226 14.08 -18.71 0.93
C ILE A 226 14.78 -19.37 -0.25
N LYS A 227 14.06 -19.48 -1.38
CA LYS A 227 14.51 -20.23 -2.54
C LYS A 227 15.69 -19.52 -3.24
N PRO A 228 16.63 -20.27 -3.84
CA PRO A 228 17.73 -19.71 -4.65
C PRO A 228 17.25 -19.30 -6.05
N ASN A 229 16.25 -18.40 -6.08
CA ASN A 229 15.67 -17.85 -7.30
C ASN A 229 15.56 -16.33 -7.25
N LEU A 230 15.55 -15.73 -8.44
CA LEU A 230 15.20 -14.33 -8.67
C LEU A 230 13.80 -14.32 -9.28
N VAL A 231 12.86 -13.74 -8.55
CA VAL A 231 11.46 -13.64 -8.92
C VAL A 231 11.26 -12.49 -9.90
N MET A 232 10.45 -12.73 -10.92
CA MET A 232 10.09 -11.78 -11.96
C MET A 232 8.58 -11.74 -12.18
N ASP A 233 8.10 -10.63 -12.74
CA ASP A 233 6.68 -10.42 -13.00
C ASP A 233 6.47 -9.56 -14.25
N MET A 234 5.38 -9.82 -14.99
CA MET A 234 4.91 -8.91 -16.03
C MET A 234 4.43 -7.58 -15.44
N HIS A 235 3.85 -7.60 -14.24
CA HIS A 235 3.54 -6.40 -13.48
C HIS A 235 4.81 -5.94 -12.76
N CYS A 236 5.58 -5.11 -13.44
CA CYS A 236 6.91 -4.68 -13.02
C CYS A 236 7.09 -3.19 -13.23
N ASP A 237 8.21 -2.69 -12.69
CA ASP A 237 8.64 -1.32 -12.89
C ASP A 237 9.15 -1.10 -14.33
N THR A 238 8.99 0.12 -14.83
CA THR A 238 9.45 0.53 -16.16
C THR A 238 10.73 1.33 -16.03
N GLN A 239 11.84 0.89 -16.63
CA GLN A 239 13.10 1.66 -16.62
C GLN A 239 13.17 2.59 -17.83
N TYR A 240 13.91 3.68 -17.68
CA TYR A 240 14.21 4.61 -18.75
C TYR A 240 15.64 4.37 -19.25
N ASP A 241 15.79 4.18 -20.56
CA ASP A 241 17.11 4.13 -21.20
C ASP A 241 17.48 5.52 -21.74
N ASP A 242 18.47 6.16 -21.12
CA ASP A 242 18.96 7.49 -21.51
C ASP A 242 19.49 7.55 -22.94
N GLN A 243 20.03 6.44 -23.47
CA GLN A 243 20.63 6.42 -24.81
C GLN A 243 19.57 6.38 -25.90
N THR A 244 18.56 5.51 -25.73
CA THR A 244 17.47 5.36 -26.70
C THR A 244 16.31 6.32 -26.44
N ARG A 245 16.28 6.97 -25.26
CA ARG A 245 15.18 7.80 -24.75
C ARG A 245 13.85 7.06 -24.72
N GLN A 246 13.91 5.76 -24.42
CA GLN A 246 12.74 4.90 -24.38
C GLN A 246 12.54 4.30 -23.00
N GLU A 247 11.28 4.17 -22.63
CA GLU A 247 10.85 3.41 -21.48
C GLU A 247 10.66 1.94 -21.86
N PHE A 248 11.10 1.04 -20.99
CA PHE A 248 10.93 -0.40 -21.18
C PHE A 248 10.57 -1.10 -19.86
N PRO A 249 9.68 -2.11 -19.90
CA PRO A 249 9.37 -2.89 -18.71
C PRO A 249 10.60 -3.65 -18.24
N PHE A 250 10.80 -3.74 -16.93
CA PHE A 250 11.93 -4.44 -16.33
C PHE A 250 11.42 -5.52 -15.37
N PRO A 251 11.11 -6.73 -15.89
CA PRO A 251 10.44 -7.78 -15.13
C PRO A 251 11.14 -8.25 -13.86
N ILE A 252 12.44 -7.97 -13.74
CA ILE A 252 13.26 -8.24 -12.56
C ILE A 252 12.85 -7.37 -11.37
N TYR A 253 12.15 -6.26 -11.59
CA TYR A 253 11.60 -5.41 -10.54
C TYR A 253 10.08 -5.55 -10.44
N PRO A 254 9.54 -6.66 -9.91
CA PRO A 254 8.12 -6.81 -9.66
C PRO A 254 7.56 -5.65 -8.84
N VAL A 255 6.38 -5.19 -9.23
CA VAL A 255 5.57 -4.28 -8.43
C VAL A 255 4.45 -5.11 -7.84
N VAL A 256 4.44 -5.26 -6.52
CA VAL A 256 3.50 -6.15 -5.82
C VAL A 256 2.54 -5.37 -4.95
N ASN A 257 1.35 -5.92 -4.79
CA ASN A 257 0.33 -5.41 -3.89
C ASN A 257 0.22 -6.28 -2.64
N GLY A 258 -0.16 -5.65 -1.55
CA GLY A 258 -0.30 -6.26 -0.26
C GLY A 258 -1.53 -7.16 -0.13
N SER A 259 -1.38 -8.25 0.61
CA SER A 259 -2.46 -9.18 0.92
C SER A 259 -3.53 -8.51 1.80
N ILE A 260 -4.79 -8.56 1.34
CA ILE A 260 -5.96 -8.05 2.08
C ILE A 260 -6.29 -8.87 3.34
N LYS A 261 -5.65 -10.04 3.50
CA LYS A 261 -5.87 -10.96 4.64
C LYS A 261 -4.97 -10.64 5.83
N SER A 262 -3.96 -9.79 5.67
CA SER A 262 -3.03 -9.40 6.73
C SER A 262 -3.21 -7.94 7.09
N ASP A 263 -3.17 -7.63 8.39
CA ASP A 263 -3.15 -6.25 8.85
C ASP A 263 -1.87 -5.53 8.35
N ILE A 264 -0.74 -6.24 8.21
CA ILE A 264 0.56 -5.67 7.80
C ILE A 264 0.49 -5.04 6.40
N THR A 265 -0.22 -5.71 5.48
CA THR A 265 -0.19 -5.38 4.04
C THR A 265 -1.54 -4.97 3.47
N ARG A 266 -2.62 -4.99 4.26
CA ARG A 266 -3.93 -4.52 3.76
C ARG A 266 -3.84 -3.05 3.36
N ASN A 267 -4.31 -2.75 2.14
CA ASN A 267 -4.27 -1.43 1.51
C ASN A 267 -2.86 -0.90 1.23
N VAL A 268 -1.86 -1.77 1.19
CA VAL A 268 -0.51 -1.41 0.74
C VAL A 268 -0.42 -1.78 -0.73
N ASN A 269 -0.21 -0.80 -1.61
CA ASN A 269 -0.05 -1.02 -3.04
C ASN A 269 1.34 -0.57 -3.51
N ASP A 270 1.68 -0.91 -4.75
CA ASP A 270 2.82 -0.36 -5.48
C ASP A 270 4.17 -0.57 -4.77
N ILE A 271 4.38 -1.75 -4.17
CA ILE A 271 5.64 -2.12 -3.53
C ILE A 271 6.59 -2.67 -4.60
N VAL A 272 7.56 -1.87 -5.03
CA VAL A 272 8.62 -2.34 -5.93
C VAL A 272 9.67 -3.15 -5.18
N LEU A 273 10.01 -4.30 -5.75
CA LEU A 273 11.06 -5.20 -5.31
C LEU A 273 12.22 -5.15 -6.31
N TYR A 274 13.45 -5.42 -5.86
CA TYR A 274 14.64 -5.36 -6.74
C TYR A 274 15.33 -6.71 -6.92
N LEU A 275 15.57 -7.47 -5.85
CA LEU A 275 16.25 -8.77 -5.92
C LEU A 275 15.45 -9.88 -5.23
N ALA A 276 14.12 -9.80 -5.33
CA ALA A 276 13.25 -10.68 -4.56
C ALA A 276 13.46 -12.17 -4.87
N SER A 277 13.59 -12.95 -3.80
CA SER A 277 13.50 -14.41 -3.80
C SER A 277 12.14 -14.87 -3.29
N GLU A 278 11.70 -16.04 -3.76
CA GLU A 278 10.48 -16.67 -3.27
C GLU A 278 10.70 -17.20 -1.85
N VAL A 279 9.72 -16.95 -0.99
CA VAL A 279 9.66 -17.39 0.40
C VAL A 279 8.53 -18.40 0.55
N SER A 280 8.83 -19.56 1.12
CA SER A 280 7.89 -20.68 1.29
C SER A 280 8.17 -21.47 2.58
N THR A 281 7.33 -22.43 2.91
CA THR A 281 7.63 -23.40 3.96
C THR A 281 8.48 -24.54 3.43
N THR A 282 9.30 -25.15 4.28
CA THR A 282 9.89 -26.46 3.96
C THR A 282 8.78 -27.53 3.89
N LEU A 283 8.96 -28.55 3.06
CA LEU A 283 7.94 -29.59 2.83
C LEU A 283 7.64 -30.44 4.09
N ASP A 284 8.55 -30.47 5.06
CA ASP A 284 8.53 -31.41 6.19
C ASP A 284 7.94 -30.82 7.49
N THR A 285 7.51 -29.55 7.51
CA THR A 285 7.11 -28.85 8.74
C THR A 285 5.59 -28.61 8.85
N LEU A 286 4.87 -29.59 9.40
CA LEU A 286 3.43 -29.47 9.72
C LEU A 286 3.11 -28.47 10.86
N THR A 287 4.12 -27.97 11.57
CA THR A 287 3.97 -27.14 12.78
C THR A 287 4.09 -25.63 12.53
N VAL A 288 4.40 -25.22 11.30
CA VAL A 288 4.60 -23.81 10.94
C VAL A 288 3.53 -23.37 9.95
N GLU A 289 2.70 -22.43 10.37
CA GLU A 289 1.72 -21.75 9.52
C GLU A 289 2.40 -20.60 8.77
N MET A 290 2.27 -20.59 7.44
CA MET A 290 2.70 -19.49 6.59
C MET A 290 1.49 -18.70 6.07
N GLN A 291 1.50 -17.40 6.34
CA GLN A 291 0.53 -16.45 5.80
C GLN A 291 1.20 -15.49 4.80
N PRO A 292 0.88 -15.57 3.49
CA PRO A 292 1.42 -14.66 2.49
C PRO A 292 1.05 -13.19 2.76
N LEU A 293 2.05 -12.31 2.67
CA LEU A 293 1.95 -10.85 2.79
C LEU A 293 2.06 -10.15 1.44
N LEU A 294 3.07 -10.51 0.65
CA LEU A 294 3.35 -9.95 -0.67
C LEU A 294 3.46 -11.10 -1.67
N GLN A 295 2.80 -10.96 -2.82
CA GLN A 295 2.84 -11.97 -3.88
C GLN A 295 2.93 -11.30 -5.25
N THR A 296 3.61 -11.96 -6.17
CA THR A 296 3.55 -11.61 -7.59
C THR A 296 2.16 -11.84 -8.18
N SER A 297 1.95 -11.33 -9.39
CA SER A 297 0.77 -11.55 -10.20
C SER A 297 0.68 -13.00 -10.70
N ARG A 298 -0.40 -13.30 -11.41
CA ARG A 298 -0.58 -14.59 -12.10
C ARG A 298 0.27 -14.74 -13.37
N GLN A 299 1.05 -13.72 -13.70
CA GLN A 299 1.94 -13.66 -14.84
C GLN A 299 3.36 -13.48 -14.33
N SER A 300 3.81 -14.44 -13.54
CA SER A 300 5.14 -14.42 -12.93
C SER A 300 6.07 -15.42 -13.59
N ALA A 301 7.37 -15.22 -13.37
CA ALA A 301 8.43 -16.11 -13.80
C ALA A 301 9.58 -16.03 -12.80
N PHE A 302 10.54 -16.94 -12.86
CA PHE A 302 11.75 -16.84 -12.05
C PHE A 302 12.92 -17.45 -12.81
N VAL A 303 14.13 -17.04 -12.42
CA VAL A 303 15.37 -17.71 -12.81
C VAL A 303 16.07 -18.23 -11.56
N THR A 304 16.78 -19.34 -11.67
CA THR A 304 17.42 -20.00 -10.53
C THR A 304 18.93 -19.94 -10.60
N ALA A 305 19.57 -20.12 -9.45
CA ALA A 305 20.99 -20.43 -9.38
C ALA A 305 21.32 -21.71 -10.20
N PRO A 306 22.57 -21.86 -10.68
CA PRO A 306 23.69 -20.92 -10.59
C PRO A 306 23.75 -19.91 -11.74
N ALA A 307 22.93 -20.09 -12.79
CA ALA A 307 23.07 -19.33 -14.04
C ALA A 307 22.35 -17.97 -14.02
N PHE A 308 21.19 -17.88 -13.36
CA PHE A 308 20.33 -16.69 -13.37
C PHE A 308 20.19 -16.06 -14.78
N ASP A 309 19.92 -16.89 -15.79
CA ASP A 309 19.92 -16.46 -17.19
C ASP A 309 18.68 -15.63 -17.53
N LEU A 310 18.89 -14.33 -17.68
CA LEU A 310 17.84 -13.34 -17.94
C LEU A 310 17.63 -13.06 -19.43
N ASN A 311 18.55 -13.49 -20.30
CA ASN A 311 18.49 -13.15 -21.73
C ASN A 311 17.13 -13.46 -22.37
N PRO A 312 16.49 -14.63 -22.13
CA PRO A 312 15.21 -14.96 -22.74
C PRO A 312 14.07 -14.00 -22.35
N PHE A 313 14.17 -13.32 -21.22
CA PHE A 313 13.11 -12.47 -20.68
C PHE A 313 13.08 -11.06 -21.29
N PHE A 314 14.17 -10.64 -21.93
CA PHE A 314 14.28 -9.35 -22.62
C PHE A 314 14.12 -9.46 -24.15
N GLU A 315 13.78 -10.64 -24.66
CA GLU A 315 13.44 -10.86 -26.06
C GLU A 315 11.99 -10.44 -26.39
N ARG A 316 11.71 -10.11 -27.66
CA ARG A 316 10.40 -9.58 -28.10
C ARG A 316 9.21 -10.50 -27.83
N GLU A 317 9.42 -11.81 -27.67
CA GLU A 317 8.36 -12.81 -27.43
C GLU A 317 8.33 -13.39 -25.99
N SER A 318 8.97 -12.72 -25.03
CA SER A 318 9.16 -13.21 -23.66
C SER A 318 7.87 -13.38 -22.84
N THR A 319 6.75 -12.76 -23.25
CA THR A 319 5.46 -12.85 -22.53
C THR A 319 4.99 -14.29 -22.31
N ASN A 320 5.37 -15.22 -23.19
CA ASN A 320 5.06 -16.65 -23.07
C ASN A 320 5.81 -17.38 -21.95
N LEU A 321 6.82 -16.75 -21.33
CA LEU A 321 7.60 -17.30 -20.22
C LEU A 321 6.96 -17.04 -18.85
N PHE A 322 6.08 -16.04 -18.75
CA PHE A 322 5.43 -15.62 -17.51
C PHE A 322 4.15 -16.42 -17.21
N LYS A 323 4.34 -17.72 -16.94
CA LYS A 323 3.25 -18.70 -16.73
C LYS A 323 3.17 -19.24 -15.30
N MET A 324 4.03 -18.78 -14.40
CA MET A 324 4.08 -19.27 -13.03
C MET A 324 2.93 -18.66 -12.19
N PRO A 325 2.38 -19.43 -11.23
CA PRO A 325 1.40 -18.90 -10.29
C PRO A 325 2.02 -17.81 -9.40
N PRO A 326 1.20 -17.01 -8.70
CA PRO A 326 1.69 -16.04 -7.71
C PRO A 326 2.69 -16.66 -6.75
N MET A 327 3.91 -16.14 -6.78
CA MET A 327 5.00 -16.51 -5.89
C MET A 327 4.97 -15.59 -4.68
N THR A 328 5.14 -16.16 -3.49
CA THR A 328 5.16 -15.38 -2.26
C THR A 328 6.56 -14.81 -2.05
N VAL A 329 6.65 -13.49 -1.93
CA VAL A 329 7.91 -12.74 -1.75
C VAL A 329 7.95 -12.01 -0.40
N GLY A 330 6.92 -12.19 0.41
CA GLY A 330 6.94 -11.86 1.83
C GLY A 330 5.83 -12.59 2.57
N ALA A 331 6.09 -13.06 3.78
CA ALA A 331 5.15 -13.85 4.57
C ALA A 331 5.36 -13.67 6.09
N VAL A 332 4.31 -14.00 6.86
CA VAL A 332 4.41 -14.24 8.30
C VAL A 332 4.45 -15.75 8.53
N PHE A 333 5.39 -16.19 9.35
CA PHE A 333 5.51 -17.57 9.81
C PHE A 333 5.16 -17.63 11.29
N LYS A 334 4.29 -18.57 11.66
CA LYS A 334 3.80 -18.73 13.04
C LYS A 334 3.82 -20.18 13.43
N GLY A 335 4.26 -20.48 14.64
CA GLY A 335 4.22 -21.84 15.13
C GLY A 335 5.10 -22.05 16.33
N SER A 336 5.38 -23.32 16.59
CA SER A 336 6.35 -23.75 17.59
C SER A 336 7.70 -23.98 16.93
N PHE A 337 8.76 -23.48 17.55
CA PHE A 337 10.13 -23.66 17.06
C PHE A 337 10.97 -24.35 18.13
N ARG A 338 11.86 -25.23 17.67
CA ARG A 338 12.95 -25.78 18.47
C ARG A 338 14.21 -24.97 18.13
N SER A 339 15.04 -24.69 19.13
CA SER A 339 16.30 -23.99 18.93
C SER A 339 17.20 -24.79 17.97
N TYR A 340 17.84 -24.08 17.05
CA TYR A 340 18.83 -24.62 16.12
C TYR A 340 20.02 -25.26 16.85
N PHE A 341 20.29 -24.77 18.07
CA PHE A 341 21.39 -25.20 18.91
C PHE A 341 21.00 -26.29 19.94
N ALA A 342 19.75 -26.75 19.92
CA ALA A 342 19.20 -27.68 20.93
C ALA A 342 19.93 -29.03 21.04
N THR A 343 20.70 -29.43 20.02
CA THR A 343 21.47 -30.69 20.02
C THR A 343 22.96 -30.50 20.23
N GLU A 344 23.46 -29.26 20.20
CA GLU A 344 24.90 -28.97 20.20
C GLU A 344 25.40 -28.33 21.49
N VAL A 345 24.53 -27.63 22.22
CA VAL A 345 24.96 -26.80 23.35
C VAL A 345 24.98 -27.59 24.64
N ASP A 346 26.14 -27.59 25.30
CA ASP A 346 26.25 -27.97 26.70
C ASP A 346 25.56 -26.91 27.56
N THR A 347 24.37 -27.24 28.03
CA THR A 347 23.54 -26.37 28.89
C THR A 347 24.25 -25.91 30.17
N SER A 348 25.33 -26.59 30.60
CA SER A 348 26.12 -26.16 31.76
C SER A 348 26.97 -24.90 31.50
N ALA A 349 27.35 -24.66 30.23
CA ALA A 349 28.09 -23.46 29.82
C ALA A 349 27.18 -22.28 29.45
N TYR A 350 25.88 -22.53 29.27
CA TYR A 350 24.88 -21.54 28.84
C TYR A 350 23.60 -21.65 29.70
N PRO A 351 23.62 -21.11 30.93
CA PRO A 351 22.53 -21.32 31.90
C PRO A 351 21.19 -20.70 31.49
N ASP A 352 21.21 -19.68 30.62
CA ASP A 352 20.01 -19.00 30.13
C ASP A 352 19.43 -19.62 28.85
N PHE A 353 19.97 -20.75 28.40
CA PHE A 353 19.56 -21.39 27.14
C PHE A 353 18.09 -21.86 27.16
N ILE A 354 17.34 -21.48 26.13
CA ILE A 354 15.97 -21.95 25.88
C ILE A 354 15.97 -22.86 24.64
N ALA A 355 15.51 -24.10 24.83
CA ALA A 355 15.54 -25.15 23.81
C ALA A 355 14.36 -25.09 22.81
N SER A 356 13.25 -24.45 23.18
CA SER A 356 12.04 -24.38 22.35
C SER A 356 11.10 -23.28 22.79
N ILE A 357 10.25 -22.83 21.86
CA ILE A 357 9.17 -21.88 22.10
C ILE A 357 7.89 -22.35 21.40
N ASP A 358 6.75 -22.35 22.11
CA ASP A 358 5.49 -22.87 21.58
C ASP A 358 4.80 -21.91 20.60
N ARG A 359 5.03 -20.60 20.76
CA ARG A 359 4.36 -19.55 19.99
C ARG A 359 5.34 -18.45 19.60
N ALA A 360 5.97 -18.63 18.46
CA ALA A 360 6.84 -17.65 17.85
C ALA A 360 6.24 -17.17 16.53
N GLU A 361 6.63 -15.95 16.16
CA GLU A 361 6.21 -15.32 14.91
C GLU A 361 7.41 -14.61 14.28
N ILE A 362 7.61 -14.84 12.99
CA ILE A 362 8.68 -14.24 12.19
C ILE A 362 8.05 -13.67 10.93
N VAL A 363 8.32 -12.40 10.62
CA VAL A 363 8.01 -11.82 9.30
C VAL A 363 9.26 -11.93 8.44
N VAL A 364 9.13 -12.46 7.24
CA VAL A 364 10.22 -12.52 6.26
C VAL A 364 9.79 -11.80 4.99
N PHE A 365 10.60 -10.85 4.55
CA PHE A 365 10.55 -10.27 3.21
C PHE A 365 11.72 -10.84 2.41
N GLY A 366 11.41 -11.43 1.25
CA GLY A 366 12.38 -12.07 0.36
C GLY A 366 13.26 -11.08 -0.40
N ASP A 367 13.35 -9.83 0.04
CA ASP A 367 14.08 -8.74 -0.60
C ASP A 367 14.64 -7.80 0.48
N ARG A 368 15.96 -7.81 0.65
CA ARG A 368 16.68 -6.91 1.57
C ARG A 368 16.74 -5.49 1.05
N GLU A 369 16.54 -5.29 -0.24
CA GLU A 369 16.63 -3.98 -0.87
C GLU A 369 15.48 -3.05 -0.47
N LEU A 370 14.38 -3.56 0.13
CA LEU A 370 13.24 -2.77 0.61
C LEU A 370 13.59 -1.61 1.57
N VAL A 371 14.75 -1.66 2.21
CA VAL A 371 15.27 -0.60 3.10
C VAL A 371 16.06 0.48 2.38
N PHE A 372 16.47 0.25 1.13
CA PHE A 372 17.22 1.21 0.36
C PHE A 372 16.31 2.17 -0.38
N ASP A 373 16.81 3.38 -0.58
CA ASP A 373 16.20 4.39 -1.43
C ASP A 373 16.15 3.83 -2.86
N PRO A 374 15.05 4.07 -3.60
CA PRO A 374 14.97 3.66 -5.00
C PRO A 374 16.14 4.30 -5.78
N PRO A 375 16.76 3.58 -6.73
CA PRO A 375 17.90 4.08 -7.50
C PRO A 375 17.50 5.27 -8.38
N ASP A 376 16.22 5.36 -8.75
CA ASP A 376 15.62 6.50 -9.44
C ASP A 376 14.79 7.34 -8.46
N TYR A 377 15.33 8.48 -8.03
CA TYR A 377 14.67 9.43 -7.12
C TYR A 377 13.41 10.08 -7.71
N ASN A 378 13.18 9.97 -9.03
CA ASN A 378 11.99 10.53 -9.66
C ASN A 378 10.77 9.62 -9.49
N LYS A 379 10.94 8.38 -9.04
CA LYS A 379 9.84 7.42 -8.81
C LYS A 379 9.26 7.55 -7.41
N LEU A 380 8.65 8.71 -7.15
CA LEU A 380 8.04 9.04 -5.87
C LEU A 380 6.98 8.03 -5.41
N GLN A 381 6.34 7.30 -6.33
CA GLN A 381 5.38 6.24 -5.97
C GLN A 381 6.00 5.11 -5.13
N TYR A 382 7.31 4.87 -5.22
CA TYR A 382 8.00 3.79 -4.51
C TYR A 382 8.74 4.25 -3.26
N ILE A 383 8.78 5.56 -3.00
CA ILE A 383 9.55 6.14 -1.88
C ILE A 383 9.11 5.57 -0.52
N ASP A 384 7.86 5.14 -0.44
CA ASP A 384 7.22 4.65 0.77
C ASP A 384 7.25 3.12 0.92
N ARG A 385 7.94 2.39 0.04
CA ARG A 385 7.92 0.91 0.05
C ARG A 385 8.38 0.29 1.38
N GLY A 386 9.29 0.96 2.09
CA GLY A 386 9.76 0.55 3.42
C GLY A 386 8.68 0.58 4.51
N ASN A 387 7.53 1.22 4.28
CA ASN A 387 6.41 1.26 5.23
C ASN A 387 5.83 -0.12 5.55
N VAL A 388 6.01 -1.11 4.65
CA VAL A 388 5.60 -2.49 4.93
C VAL A 388 6.37 -3.09 6.12
N ILE A 389 7.63 -2.67 6.30
CA ILE A 389 8.48 -3.05 7.44
C ILE A 389 7.98 -2.36 8.71
N LEU A 390 7.65 -1.06 8.63
CA LEU A 390 7.06 -0.32 9.76
C LEU A 390 5.73 -0.93 10.20
N ASN A 391 4.92 -1.42 9.26
CA ASN A 391 3.68 -2.14 9.54
C ASN A 391 3.93 -3.48 10.23
N ALA A 392 4.97 -4.22 9.82
CA ALA A 392 5.37 -5.47 10.47
C ALA A 392 5.84 -5.25 11.92
N VAL A 393 6.58 -4.16 12.17
CA VAL A 393 6.98 -3.75 13.53
C VAL A 393 5.74 -3.40 14.38
N ASP A 394 4.87 -2.51 13.88
CA ASP A 394 3.64 -2.13 14.60
C ASP A 394 2.70 -3.33 14.82
N TYR A 395 2.71 -4.32 13.93
CA TYR A 395 1.95 -5.55 14.08
C TYR A 395 2.39 -6.32 15.33
N PHE A 396 3.70 -6.47 15.53
CA PHE A 396 4.24 -7.12 16.73
C PHE A 396 4.10 -6.28 18.00
N LEU A 397 4.11 -4.95 17.88
CA LEU A 397 3.83 -4.05 18.99
C LEU A 397 2.32 -3.96 19.34
N GLY A 398 1.44 -4.58 18.54
CA GLY A 398 -0.02 -4.54 18.74
C GLY A 398 -0.70 -3.24 18.29
N ASN A 399 -0.02 -2.38 17.55
CA ASN A 399 -0.46 -1.05 17.14
C ASN A 399 -1.30 -1.04 15.84
N LYS A 400 -2.36 -1.84 15.78
CA LYS A 400 -3.20 -2.00 14.57
C LYS A 400 -3.76 -0.68 14.01
N SER A 401 -4.06 0.29 14.87
CA SER A 401 -4.57 1.60 14.45
C SER A 401 -3.54 2.39 13.64
N ILE A 402 -2.26 2.31 14.02
CA ILE A 402 -1.18 3.01 13.32
C ILE A 402 -0.98 2.40 11.93
N ILE A 403 -1.02 1.06 11.84
CA ILE A 403 -0.97 0.35 10.56
C ILE A 403 -2.10 0.81 9.63
N ARG A 404 -3.35 0.87 10.13
CA ARG A 404 -4.50 1.32 9.33
C ARG A 404 -4.34 2.75 8.83
N ILE A 405 -3.85 3.66 9.66
CA ILE A 405 -3.61 5.06 9.29
C ILE A 405 -2.47 5.16 8.28
N ARG A 406 -1.38 4.37 8.43
CA ARG A 406 -0.27 4.34 7.46
C ARG A 406 -0.71 3.77 6.12
N SER A 407 -1.39 2.63 6.11
CA SER A 407 -1.80 1.93 4.88
C SER A 407 -2.94 2.60 4.12
N ARG A 408 -3.82 3.39 4.77
CA ARG A 408 -4.79 4.23 4.03
C ARG A 408 -4.10 5.16 3.03
N ASN A 409 -2.87 5.54 3.31
CA ASN A 409 -2.09 6.50 2.53
C ASN A 409 -1.23 5.84 1.45
N LEU A 410 -1.13 4.50 1.48
CA LEU A 410 -0.38 3.68 0.53
C LEU A 410 -1.28 3.07 -0.54
N ALA A 411 -2.59 3.29 -0.46
CA ALA A 411 -3.53 2.89 -1.48
C ALA A 411 -3.57 3.94 -2.59
N SER A 412 -3.02 3.61 -3.75
CA SER A 412 -3.26 4.37 -4.98
C SER A 412 -4.76 4.31 -5.34
N SER A 413 -5.41 5.47 -5.42
CA SER A 413 -6.74 5.54 -6.02
C SER A 413 -6.56 5.40 -7.54
N PRO A 414 -7.32 4.53 -8.23
CA PRO A 414 -7.31 4.48 -9.71
C PRO A 414 -7.78 5.79 -10.36
N PHE A 415 -8.27 6.74 -9.57
CA PHE A 415 -8.63 8.10 -9.99
C PHE A 415 -7.70 9.17 -9.41
N ASP A 416 -6.53 8.78 -8.88
CA ASP A 416 -5.54 9.73 -8.38
C ASP A 416 -4.87 10.43 -9.57
N LEU A 417 -5.57 11.44 -10.10
CA LEU A 417 -5.13 12.24 -11.23
C LEU A 417 -3.77 12.90 -10.95
N ILE A 418 -3.39 13.08 -9.68
CA ILE A 418 -2.12 13.66 -9.24
C ILE A 418 -0.97 12.71 -9.54
N LEU A 419 -1.11 11.41 -9.24
CA LEU A 419 -0.10 10.41 -9.57
C LEU A 419 0.06 10.26 -11.09
N TYR A 420 -1.06 10.27 -11.82
CA TYR A 420 -1.08 10.29 -13.28
C TYR A 420 -0.42 11.56 -13.87
N GLN A 421 -0.54 12.72 -13.21
CA GLN A 421 0.07 13.97 -13.65
C GLN A 421 1.58 14.03 -13.37
N GLN A 422 2.01 13.61 -12.17
CA GLN A 422 3.44 13.59 -11.81
C GLN A 422 4.24 12.60 -12.67
N GLN A 423 3.68 11.41 -12.93
CA GLN A 423 4.38 10.37 -13.69
C GLN A 423 4.41 10.61 -15.20
N LYS A 424 3.41 11.29 -15.77
CA LYS A 424 3.22 11.30 -17.23
C LYS A 424 3.53 12.63 -17.92
N LEU A 425 3.72 13.73 -17.18
CA LEU A 425 3.79 15.07 -17.79
C LEU A 425 5.07 15.87 -17.51
N GLY A 426 5.96 15.41 -16.61
CA GLY A 426 7.21 16.14 -16.30
C GLY A 426 6.95 17.61 -15.92
N GLU A 427 8.00 18.42 -15.84
CA GLU A 427 7.88 19.86 -15.52
C GLU A 427 7.10 20.68 -16.58
N GLU A 428 6.65 20.05 -17.67
CA GLU A 428 5.92 20.67 -18.77
C GLU A 428 4.41 20.39 -18.67
N MET A 429 3.72 21.16 -17.81
CA MET A 429 2.56 21.99 -18.18
C MET A 429 1.47 22.08 -17.11
N PHE A 430 1.45 23.22 -16.43
CA PHE A 430 0.31 23.82 -15.73
C PHE A 430 -0.80 24.36 -16.69
N PHE A 431 -0.86 23.93 -17.96
CA PHE A 431 -1.63 24.59 -19.03
C PHE A 431 -2.99 23.96 -19.39
N VAL A 432 -3.54 23.10 -18.54
CA VAL A 432 -4.93 22.62 -18.70
C VAL A 432 -5.66 22.85 -17.38
N ASP A 433 -6.89 23.40 -17.39
CA ASP A 433 -7.75 23.40 -16.20
C ASP A 433 -8.20 21.96 -15.93
N VAL A 434 -7.30 21.20 -15.30
CA VAL A 434 -7.45 19.77 -15.05
C VAL A 434 -8.66 19.50 -14.16
N PHE A 435 -9.02 20.45 -13.30
CA PHE A 435 -10.22 20.36 -12.47
C PHE A 435 -11.51 20.49 -13.28
N ALA A 436 -11.51 21.22 -14.40
CA ALA A 436 -12.66 21.24 -15.31
C ALA A 436 -12.86 19.88 -15.99
N GLN A 437 -11.79 19.22 -16.43
CA GLN A 437 -11.87 17.86 -16.99
C GLN A 437 -12.28 16.83 -15.94
N GLU A 438 -11.72 16.88 -14.74
CA GLU A 438 -12.09 15.97 -13.64
C GLU A 438 -13.57 16.12 -13.27
N ARG A 439 -14.06 17.36 -13.13
CA ARG A 439 -15.49 17.65 -12.91
C ARG A 439 -16.34 17.10 -14.04
N TYR A 440 -15.89 17.22 -15.29
CA TYR A 440 -16.58 16.70 -16.46
C TYR A 440 -16.67 15.16 -16.43
N TYR A 441 -15.58 14.45 -16.17
CA TYR A 441 -15.59 12.98 -16.08
C TYR A 441 -16.36 12.46 -14.88
N LYS A 442 -16.21 13.07 -13.69
CA LYS A 442 -17.01 12.73 -12.50
C LYS A 442 -18.50 12.99 -12.73
N LEU A 443 -18.85 14.06 -13.44
CA LEU A 443 -20.23 14.34 -13.82
C LEU A 443 -20.76 13.29 -14.80
N LEU A 444 -19.99 12.91 -15.83
CA LEU A 444 -20.37 11.85 -16.76
C LEU A 444 -20.58 10.52 -16.04
N ILE A 445 -19.68 10.13 -15.13
CA ILE A 445 -19.82 8.89 -14.35
C ILE A 445 -21.07 8.95 -13.47
N ARG A 446 -21.34 10.08 -12.80
CA ARG A 446 -22.57 10.24 -12.00
C ARG A 446 -23.82 10.17 -12.85
N ILE A 447 -23.86 10.88 -13.99
CA ILE A 447 -24.97 10.85 -14.93
C ILE A 447 -25.17 9.42 -15.42
N PHE A 448 -24.11 8.73 -15.83
CA PHE A 448 -24.17 7.36 -16.32
C PHE A 448 -24.66 6.40 -15.22
N SER A 449 -24.14 6.51 -14.00
CA SER A 449 -24.51 5.66 -12.87
C SER A 449 -25.98 5.85 -12.43
N VAL A 450 -26.56 7.03 -12.65
CA VAL A 450 -27.96 7.34 -12.31
C VAL A 450 -28.91 7.08 -13.48
N ALA A 451 -28.53 7.48 -14.69
CA ALA A 451 -29.36 7.39 -15.89
C ALA A 451 -29.40 5.97 -16.47
N LEU A 452 -28.31 5.20 -16.39
CA LEU A 452 -28.25 3.85 -16.96
C LEU A 452 -29.24 2.89 -16.27
N PRO A 453 -29.32 2.80 -14.92
CA PRO A 453 -30.32 1.95 -14.26
C PRO A 453 -31.76 2.37 -14.59
N ALA A 454 -32.04 3.68 -14.67
CA ALA A 454 -33.36 4.20 -15.03
C ALA A 454 -33.74 3.86 -16.48
N ALA A 455 -32.80 4.00 -17.41
CA ALA A 455 -32.99 3.64 -18.81
C ALA A 455 -33.24 2.13 -18.97
N LEU A 456 -32.46 1.29 -18.26
CA LEU A 456 -32.66 -0.16 -18.25
C LEU A 456 -34.04 -0.55 -17.71
N LEU A 457 -34.52 0.10 -16.65
CA LEU A 457 -35.88 -0.13 -16.12
C LEU A 457 -36.97 0.26 -17.13
N LEU A 458 -36.82 1.38 -17.85
CA LEU A 458 -37.76 1.79 -18.88
C LEU A 458 -37.77 0.82 -20.06
N ILE A 459 -36.61 0.34 -20.49
CA ILE A 459 -36.49 -0.66 -21.57
C ILE A 459 -37.14 -1.98 -21.16
N LEU A 460 -36.86 -2.47 -19.95
CA LEU A 460 -37.48 -3.68 -19.42
C LEU A 460 -39.00 -3.53 -19.28
N GLY A 461 -39.46 -2.38 -18.78
CA GLY A 461 -40.89 -2.06 -18.67
C GLY A 461 -41.59 -2.02 -20.03
N LEU A 462 -40.95 -1.41 -21.04
CA LEU A 462 -41.47 -1.37 -22.41
C LEU A 462 -41.53 -2.77 -23.03
N ALA A 463 -40.47 -3.57 -22.86
CA ALA A 463 -40.44 -4.96 -23.33
C ALA A 463 -41.56 -5.79 -22.68
N GLN A 464 -41.75 -5.67 -21.37
CA GLN A 464 -42.81 -6.37 -20.65
C GLN A 464 -44.21 -5.90 -21.08
N TRP A 465 -44.39 -4.60 -21.34
CA TRP A 465 -45.64 -4.06 -21.88
C TRP A 465 -45.95 -4.58 -23.28
N LEU A 466 -44.95 -4.67 -24.17
CA LEU A 466 -45.11 -5.23 -25.52
C LEU A 466 -45.51 -6.71 -25.44
N ILE A 467 -44.86 -7.50 -24.58
CA ILE A 467 -45.21 -8.91 -24.34
C ILE A 467 -46.65 -9.03 -23.81
N TYR A 468 -47.04 -8.17 -22.87
CA TYR A 468 -48.41 -8.15 -22.33
C TYR A 468 -49.44 -7.78 -23.39
N LYS A 469 -49.16 -6.77 -24.22
CA LYS A 469 -50.03 -6.32 -25.31
C LYS A 469 -50.29 -7.43 -26.33
N ASP A 470 -49.26 -8.19 -26.69
CA ASP A 470 -49.41 -9.33 -27.61
C ASP A 470 -50.18 -10.48 -26.98
N ARG A 471 -49.96 -10.79 -25.69
CA ARG A 471 -50.78 -11.78 -24.96
C ARG A 471 -52.25 -11.36 -24.92
N LYS A 472 -52.54 -10.09 -24.61
CA LYS A 472 -53.90 -9.56 -24.59
C LYS A 472 -54.58 -9.63 -25.97
N ARG A 473 -53.85 -9.31 -27.04
CA ARG A 473 -54.35 -9.45 -28.42
C ARG A 473 -54.72 -10.90 -28.74
N LYS A 474 -53.86 -11.87 -28.41
CA LYS A 474 -54.12 -13.31 -28.61
C LYS A 474 -55.35 -13.80 -27.82
N ILE A 475 -55.52 -13.31 -26.59
CA ILE A 475 -56.70 -13.63 -25.77
C ILE A 475 -57.96 -13.04 -26.41
N VAL A 476 -57.95 -11.77 -26.83
CA VAL A 476 -59.10 -11.12 -27.45
C VAL A 476 -59.50 -11.78 -28.77
N THR A 477 -58.56 -12.22 -29.60
CA THR A 477 -58.88 -13.00 -30.81
C THR A 477 -59.46 -14.37 -30.48
N GLN A 478 -58.95 -15.07 -29.45
CA GLN A 478 -59.57 -16.33 -28.98
C GLN A 478 -61.00 -16.13 -28.47
N TYR A 479 -61.28 -15.06 -27.71
CA TYR A 479 -62.63 -14.73 -27.26
C TYR A 479 -63.57 -14.37 -28.42
N ARG A 480 -63.08 -13.63 -29.44
CA ARG A 480 -63.87 -13.35 -30.66
C ARG A 480 -64.20 -14.61 -31.44
N HIS A 481 -63.25 -15.54 -31.58
CA HIS A 481 -63.50 -16.81 -32.27
C HIS A 481 -64.53 -17.67 -31.52
N ARG A 482 -64.48 -17.73 -30.18
CA ARG A 482 -65.50 -18.42 -29.36
C ARG A 482 -66.89 -17.78 -29.49
N ARG A 483 -66.97 -16.44 -29.49
CA ARG A 483 -68.25 -15.74 -29.64
C ARG A 483 -68.89 -15.97 -31.01
N LEU A 484 -68.07 -16.05 -32.06
CA LEU A 484 -68.54 -16.34 -33.42
C LEU A 484 -69.05 -17.78 -33.55
N THR A 485 -68.39 -18.75 -32.90
CA THR A 485 -68.86 -20.14 -32.87
C THR A 485 -70.14 -20.32 -32.06
N GLU A 486 -70.34 -19.57 -30.97
CA GLU A 486 -71.60 -19.56 -30.22
C GLU A 486 -72.75 -18.89 -30.99
N THR A 487 -72.49 -17.86 -31.80
CA THR A 487 -73.51 -17.26 -32.65
C THR A 487 -73.91 -18.13 -33.84
N ASP A 488 -72.97 -18.86 -34.46
CA ASP A 488 -73.27 -19.77 -35.58
C ASP A 488 -74.08 -21.00 -35.14
N LEU A 489 -73.98 -21.41 -33.87
CA LEU A 489 -74.81 -22.48 -33.29
C LEU A 489 -76.26 -22.03 -33.00
N LEU A 490 -76.53 -20.73 -32.92
CA LEU A 490 -77.86 -20.18 -32.63
C LEU A 490 -78.65 -19.78 -33.89
N THR A 491 -78.01 -19.75 -35.08
CA THR A 491 -78.62 -19.32 -36.34
C THR A 491 -78.70 -20.42 -37.41
N GLY A 492 -78.36 -21.67 -37.08
CA GLY A 492 -78.18 -22.79 -38.03
C GLY A 492 -79.19 -23.93 -37.99
N GLU A 493 -80.44 -23.75 -37.53
CA GLU A 493 -81.52 -24.74 -37.70
C GLU A 493 -82.83 -24.08 -38.15
N LYS A 494 -83.11 -24.17 -39.46
CA LYS A 494 -84.35 -23.98 -40.25
C LYS A 494 -83.91 -23.51 -41.65
N GLU A 495 -84.15 -24.16 -42.78
CA GLU A 495 -85.21 -25.05 -43.30
C GLU A 495 -84.55 -26.05 -44.28
N GLU A 496 -84.86 -27.35 -44.27
CA GLU A 496 -86.00 -28.00 -44.94
C GLU A 496 -86.18 -27.60 -46.43
N VAL A 497 -85.66 -28.42 -47.35
CA VAL A 497 -86.36 -29.51 -48.08
C VAL A 497 -87.26 -29.00 -49.21
N ASN A 498 -86.89 -29.33 -50.45
CA ASN A 498 -87.78 -29.93 -51.46
C ASN A 498 -86.96 -30.18 -52.74
N GLU A 499 -86.53 -31.41 -53.00
CA GLU A 499 -87.26 -32.49 -53.69
C GLU A 499 -86.91 -32.51 -55.20
N PRO A 500 -87.15 -33.60 -55.92
CA PRO A 500 -86.11 -34.42 -56.51
C PRO A 500 -86.15 -34.33 -58.05
N GLN A 501 -85.12 -34.85 -58.71
CA GLN A 501 -85.29 -35.25 -60.11
C GLN A 501 -84.86 -36.70 -60.30
N ILE A 502 -85.83 -37.51 -60.68
CA ILE A 502 -86.13 -37.58 -62.12
C ILE A 502 -87.21 -36.56 -62.44
#